data_AF-A0A3B9PQ86-F1
#
_entry.id   AF-A0A3B9PQ86-F1
#
_cell.length_a   1.000
_cell.length_b   1.000
_cell.length_c   1.000
_cell.angle_alpha   90.00
_cell.angle_beta   90.00
_cell.angle_gamma   90.00
#
_symmetry.space_group_name_H-M   'P 1'
#
loop_
_entity.id
_entity.type
_entity.pdbx_description
1 polymer ?
#
loop_
_entity_poly.entity_id
_entity_poly.type
_entity_poly.pdbx_seq_one_letter_code
_entity_poly.pdbx_strand_id
1 'polypeptide(L)' 'LPDGEAHKDWPTLNLIFDMLLGERCERSTTLVALGGGVVGDMGGFAAACYQRGMPFIQIPTTLL' A
#
# COMPACT_ATOMS: atom_id res chain seq x y z
N LEU A 1 0.66 -1.37 -9.28
CA LEU A 1 1.21 -2.67 -8.84
C LEU A 1 0.70 -3.73 -9.82
N PRO A 2 1.51 -4.72 -10.20
CA PRO A 2 1.04 -5.81 -11.05
C PRO A 2 0.00 -6.66 -10.29
N ASP A 3 -0.97 -7.22 -11.02
CA ASP A 3 -2.11 -7.92 -10.43
C ASP A 3 -1.76 -9.36 -10.00
N GLY A 4 -2.46 -9.86 -8.97
CA GLY A 4 -2.36 -11.24 -8.48
C GLY A 4 -1.45 -11.47 -7.27
N GLU A 5 -1.77 -12.50 -6.48
CA GLU A 5 -1.04 -12.95 -5.27
C GLU A 5 0.45 -13.22 -5.50
N ALA A 6 0.85 -13.55 -6.74
CA ALA A 6 2.26 -13.72 -7.09
C ALA A 6 3.11 -12.46 -6.85
N HIS A 7 2.47 -11.28 -6.81
CA HIS A 7 3.11 -9.99 -6.55
C HIS A 7 2.97 -9.56 -5.08
N LYS A 8 2.47 -10.43 -4.20
CA LYS A 8 2.48 -10.22 -2.75
C LYS A 8 3.84 -10.59 -2.16
N ASP A 9 4.87 -9.88 -2.61
CA ASP A 9 6.25 -10.13 -2.24
C ASP A 9 6.96 -8.86 -1.75
N TRP A 10 8.10 -9.05 -1.10
CA TRP A 10 8.92 -7.95 -0.59
C TRP A 10 9.38 -6.95 -1.67
N PRO A 11 9.80 -7.38 -2.87
CA PRO A 11 10.11 -6.47 -3.97
C PRO A 11 8.95 -5.53 -4.32
N THR A 12 7.73 -6.06 -4.44
CA THR A 12 6.56 -5.26 -4.77
C THR A 12 6.17 -4.30 -3.65
N LEU A 13 6.31 -4.72 -2.39
CA LEU A 13 6.13 -3.86 -1.22
C LEU A 13 7.17 -2.72 -1.18
N ASN A 14 8.42 -3.00 -1.52
CA ASN A 14 9.49 -2.00 -1.56
C ASN A 14 9.18 -0.89 -2.56
N LEU A 15 8.54 -1.18 -3.69
CA LEU A 15 8.09 -0.14 -4.63
C LEU A 15 7.15 0.88 -3.98
N ILE A 16 6.30 0.44 -3.05
CA ILE A 16 5.40 1.33 -2.30
C ILE A 16 6.22 2.21 -1.36
N PHE A 17 7.17 1.64 -0.62
CA PHE A 17 8.04 2.41 0.27
C PHE A 17 8.95 3.38 -0.48
N ASP A 18 9.52 2.96 -1.61
CA ASP A 18 10.38 3.80 -2.45
C ASP A 18 9.60 5.02 -2.96
N MET A 19 8.35 4.83 -3.39
CA MET A 19 7.46 5.94 -3.75
C MET A 19 7.16 6.86 -2.57
N LEU A 20 6.78 6.31 -1.41
CA LEU A 20 6.50 7.11 -0.22
C LEU A 20 7.72 7.90 0.29
N LEU A 21 8.92 7.32 0.18
CA LEU A 21 10.17 7.97 0.55
C LEU A 21 10.59 9.01 -0.50
N GLY A 22 10.43 8.70 -1.79
CA GLY A 22 10.75 9.60 -2.90
C GLY A 22 9.89 10.86 -2.90
N GLU A 23 8.59 10.71 -2.65
CA GLU A 23 7.62 11.81 -2.52
C GLU A 23 7.66 12.49 -1.14
N ARG A 24 8.53 12.02 -0.23
CA ARG A 24 8.68 12.55 1.14
C ARG A 24 7.34 12.61 1.89
N CYS A 25 6.52 11.58 1.75
CA CYS A 25 5.23 11.50 2.45
C CYS A 25 5.45 11.60 3.97
N GLU A 26 4.58 12.36 4.62
CA GLU A 26 4.60 12.50 6.08
C GLU A 26 3.58 11.55 6.70
N ARG A 27 3.64 11.34 8.02
CA ARG A 27 2.63 10.53 8.72
C ARG A 27 1.19 11.01 8.52
N SER A 28 1.00 12.27 8.14
CA SER A 28 -0.31 12.89 7.87
C SER A 28 -0.82 12.59 6.46
N THR A 29 0.03 12.08 5.58
CA THR A 29 -0.34 11.70 4.22
C THR A 29 -1.25 10.48 4.24
N THR A 30 -2.37 10.55 3.52
CA THR A 30 -3.31 9.44 3.42
C THR A 30 -2.92 8.52 2.27
N LEU A 31 -2.66 7.25 2.58
CA LEU A 31 -2.51 6.20 1.57
C LEU A 31 -3.90 5.70 1.16
N VAL A 32 -4.19 5.73 -0.13
CA VAL A 32 -5.44 5.22 -0.69
C VAL A 32 -5.15 3.96 -1.52
N ALA A 33 -5.63 2.81 -1.07
CA ALA A 33 -5.57 1.56 -1.82
C ALA A 33 -6.83 1.40 -2.67
N LEU A 34 -6.71 1.65 -3.97
CA LEU A 34 -7.74 1.35 -4.96
C LEU A 34 -7.38 0.05 -5.68
N GLY A 35 -8.09 -1.04 -5.39
CA GLY A 35 -7.80 -2.34 -5.99
C GLY A 35 -8.49 -3.50 -5.27
N GLY A 36 -8.10 -4.73 -5.63
CA GLY A 36 -8.58 -5.93 -4.95
C GLY A 36 -7.90 -6.19 -3.60
N GLY A 37 -8.22 -7.33 -2.98
CA GLY A 37 -7.67 -7.73 -1.67
C GLY A 37 -6.14 -7.64 -1.57
N VAL A 38 -5.41 -8.08 -2.61
CA VAL A 38 -3.93 -8.04 -2.64
C VAL A 38 -3.39 -6.60 -2.53
N VAL A 39 -4.01 -5.65 -3.24
CA VAL A 39 -3.61 -4.23 -3.19
C VAL A 39 -3.93 -3.64 -1.81
N GLY A 40 -5.07 -4.00 -1.23
CA GLY A 40 -5.47 -3.62 0.11
C GLY A 40 -4.50 -4.13 1.18
N ASP A 41 -4.12 -5.39 1.13
CA ASP A 41 -3.18 -6.02 2.08
C ASP A 41 -1.80 -5.34 2.02
N MET A 42 -1.24 -5.21 0.83
CA MET A 42 0.09 -4.60 0.66
C MET A 42 0.09 -3.13 1.04
N GLY A 43 -0.92 -2.38 0.60
CA GLY A 43 -1.08 -0.97 0.95
C GLY A 43 -1.32 -0.77 2.44
N GLY A 44 -2.16 -1.61 3.06
CA GLY A 44 -2.44 -1.56 4.49
C GLY A 44 -1.22 -1.90 5.33
N PHE A 45 -0.44 -2.91 4.94
CA PHE A 45 0.82 -3.25 5.60
C PHE A 45 1.84 -2.11 5.46
N ALA A 46 2.02 -1.57 4.26
CA ALA A 46 2.90 -0.43 4.03
C ALA A 46 2.49 0.80 4.87
N ALA A 47 1.19 1.12 4.92
CA ALA A 47 0.68 2.22 5.72
C ALA A 47 0.86 2.02 7.22
N ALA A 48 0.70 0.79 7.73
CA ALA A 48 0.91 0.47 9.13
C ALA A 48 2.39 0.52 9.54
N CYS A 49 3.30 0.11 8.65
CA CYS A 49 4.74 0.13 8.92
C CYS A 49 5.36 1.52 8.73
N TYR A 50 4.91 2.29 7.74
CA TYR A 50 5.52 3.57 7.40
C TYR A 50 5.29 4.60 8.50
N GLN A 51 6.38 5.19 9.00
CA GLN A 51 6.37 6.17 10.09
C GLN A 51 5.56 5.76 11.34
N ARG A 52 5.46 4.45 11.61
CA ARG A 52 4.65 3.84 12.69
C ARG A 52 3.12 4.00 12.52
N GLY A 53 2.67 4.20 11.30
CA GLY A 53 1.26 4.31 10.96
C GLY A 53 0.93 5.62 10.27
N MET A 54 0.29 5.52 9.10
CA MET A 54 -0.33 6.64 8.40
C MET A 54 -1.83 6.39 8.15
N PRO A 55 -2.63 7.43 7.92
CA PRO A 55 -4.03 7.28 7.50
C PRO A 55 -4.13 6.39 6.25
N PHE A 56 -4.98 5.38 6.31
CA PHE A 56 -5.19 4.41 5.23
C PHE A 56 -6.66 4.33 4.86
N ILE A 57 -6.96 4.45 3.57
CA ILE A 57 -8.29 4.27 3.00
C ILE A 57 -8.25 3.12 2.00
N GLN A 58 -9.14 2.15 2.20
CA GLN A 58 -9.31 1.04 1.28
C GLN A 58 -10.54 1.28 0.40
N ILE A 59 -10.35 1.21 -0.92
CA ILE A 59 -11.41 1.28 -1.92
C ILE A 59 -11.39 -0.07 -2.68
N PRO A 60 -12.11 -1.08 -2.17
CA PRO A 60 -12.09 -2.41 -2.76
C PRO A 60 -12.77 -2.39 -4.13
N THR A 61 -12.06 -2.87 -5.16
CA THR A 61 -12.59 -3.02 -6.53
C THR A 61 -12.94 -4.47 -6.87
N THR A 62 -12.70 -5.40 -5.94
CA THR A 62 -13.09 -6.81 -6.06
C THR A 62 -14.25 -7.13 -5.11
N LEU A 63 -15.09 -8.07 -5.52
CA LEU A 63 -16.24 -8.57 -4.75
C LEU A 63 -15.84 -9.68 -3.74
N LEU A 64 -14.59 -10.13 -3.82
CA LEU A 64 -13.97 -11.18 -3.03
C LEU A 64 -13.19 -10.58 -1.86
#